data_AF-A0A2N2MHZ9-F1
#
_entry.id   AF-A0A2N2MHZ9-F1
#
_cell.length_a   1.000
_cell.length_b   1.000
_cell.length_c   1.000
_cell.angle_alpha   90.00
_cell.angle_beta   90.00
_cell.angle_gamma   90.00
#
_symmetry.space_group_name_H-M   'P 1'
#
loop_
_entity.id
_entity.type
_entity.pdbx_description
1 polymer ?
#
loop_
_entity_poly.entity_id
_entity_poly.type
_entity_poly.pdbx_seq_one_letter_code
_entity_poly.pdbx_strand_id
1 'polypeptide(L)'
;MVVLIWIAKKQNGFTTGRRSVHSCISIGNRMVNHRFTKHMWVLAASLLLGLAACQPAGMLAPVPLRAVMVVSPSWTAAPAQAPALPPPTLEATRTPAPVFYEPAGCWQPPDDYSRVHINDSTLNTRTYAMLQQAARLYGGEIDVAGNAIILGSYSDNDQGSHGGGGAVDISVNRPNSSYILYTEIEPLIRALRTVGFAAWLRQQDETGLGTGFHIHAIAIGDGELSPAAQEQITGPAGYLRGNDGLPISSSDPGRDSHGGPLICRWMLDASYADLRTPTPVPTAGSAWQERLRQSALEYQADYPEDAERIARSLQFLDGQNESAGNVCGPLSAAILRDAGLLPAQVGPVQELKSYWVARPSGNGRPWSLFSERDYEVFRFATPLAEFDFKAWPLQPADFVYTYARGRGFEHMFIVTEVDAQGRAYTVTNQSQSWGNPLWGTMLIQRYLLYDPLALGAGIIYNEWSDPRLGLTGQNGFEVQRKRGLEAGSRYAYIVRPGDTLPDLAARFGATLESIIQANPGPELAHLQVGQALTIPIPAYAPAK
;
A
#
# COMPACT_ATOMS: atom_id res chain seq x y z
N MET A 1 -51.93 3.30 38.97
CA MET A 1 -52.59 2.11 39.56
C MET A 1 -51.61 0.97 39.42
N VAL A 2 -51.14 0.25 40.45
CA VAL A 2 -51.39 0.24 41.92
C VAL A 2 -49.99 -0.10 42.53
N VAL A 3 -49.32 0.75 43.32
CA VAL A 3 -49.43 0.89 44.80
C VAL A 3 -49.14 -0.45 45.53
N LEU A 4 -48.33 -0.62 46.59
CA LEU A 4 -47.19 0.07 47.27
C LEU A 4 -46.98 -0.68 48.63
N ILE A 5 -45.84 -0.50 49.34
CA ILE A 5 -45.74 -0.55 50.85
C ILE A 5 -45.93 -1.97 51.50
N TRP A 6 -45.36 -2.40 52.66
CA TRP A 6 -44.41 -1.93 53.71
C TRP A 6 -43.66 -3.18 54.28
N ILE A 7 -42.44 -3.19 54.85
CA ILE A 7 -41.80 -2.54 56.03
C ILE A 7 -42.32 -2.94 57.43
N ALA A 8 -41.52 -3.73 58.17
CA ALA A 8 -41.36 -3.77 59.65
C ALA A 8 -40.06 -4.54 60.01
N LYS A 9 -39.02 -3.95 60.65
CA LYS A 9 -38.77 -3.79 62.11
C LYS A 9 -38.46 -5.13 62.86
N LYS A 10 -37.45 -5.24 63.74
CA LYS A 10 -36.40 -4.30 64.23
C LYS A 10 -35.35 -5.02 65.14
N GLN A 11 -34.16 -4.41 65.32
CA GLN A 11 -33.21 -4.53 66.47
C GLN A 11 -32.38 -5.83 66.63
N ASN A 12 -31.14 -5.81 67.18
CA ASN A 12 -30.44 -4.70 67.88
C ASN A 12 -28.89 -4.70 67.76
N GLY A 13 -28.32 -3.48 67.70
CA GLY A 13 -26.93 -3.15 68.10
C GLY A 13 -25.82 -3.23 67.04
N PHE A 14 -24.53 -3.05 67.36
CA PHE A 14 -23.82 -2.35 68.48
C PHE A 14 -22.30 -2.45 68.11
N THR A 15 -21.30 -1.56 68.29
CA THR A 15 -21.04 -0.09 68.48
C THR A 15 -19.48 0.07 68.36
N THR A 16 -18.79 1.17 68.03
CA THR A 16 -19.05 2.60 67.65
C THR A 16 -17.75 3.20 67.08
N GLY A 17 -17.81 4.24 66.23
CA GLY A 17 -16.62 5.04 65.84
C GLY A 17 -16.95 6.22 64.92
N ARG A 18 -16.67 7.47 65.36
CA ARG A 18 -17.07 8.71 64.65
C ARG A 18 -16.00 9.80 64.80
N ARG A 19 -15.75 10.58 63.74
CA ARG A 19 -15.53 12.05 63.81
C ARG A 19 -15.55 12.67 62.41
N SER A 20 -16.07 13.89 62.33
CA SER A 20 -16.01 14.77 61.15
C SER A 20 -16.11 16.24 61.58
N VAL A 21 -15.35 17.12 60.92
CA VAL A 21 -15.43 18.59 60.97
C VAL A 21 -14.92 19.05 59.58
N HIS A 22 -15.67 19.67 58.67
CA HIS A 22 -16.36 20.97 58.65
C HIS A 22 -15.46 22.23 58.60
N SER A 23 -15.55 22.93 57.46
CA SER A 23 -15.31 24.38 57.26
C SER A 23 -13.90 24.96 57.49
N CYS A 24 -13.36 25.69 56.50
CA CYS A 24 -13.57 27.15 56.48
C CYS A 24 -13.21 27.81 55.13
N ILE A 25 -13.61 29.08 54.99
CA ILE A 25 -13.39 29.95 53.82
C ILE A 25 -12.04 30.68 53.95
N SER A 26 -11.39 30.99 52.81
CA SER A 26 -10.39 32.06 52.75
C SER A 26 -10.48 32.83 51.44
N ILE A 27 -10.70 34.16 51.53
CA ILE A 27 -10.59 35.10 50.41
C ILE A 27 -9.37 35.98 50.68
N GLY A 28 -8.33 35.84 49.85
CA GLY A 28 -7.04 36.51 50.04
C GLY A 28 -6.81 37.65 49.06
N ASN A 29 -7.27 38.86 49.38
CA ASN A 29 -6.93 40.07 48.62
C ASN A 29 -5.44 40.42 48.77
N ARG A 30 -4.71 40.60 47.66
CA ARG A 30 -3.50 41.45 47.63
C ARG A 30 -3.41 42.27 46.34
N MET A 31 -3.50 43.58 46.50
CA MET A 31 -3.01 44.54 45.51
C MET A 31 -1.49 44.63 45.59
N VAL A 32 -0.82 44.72 44.45
CA VAL A 32 0.46 45.44 44.31
C VAL A 32 0.36 46.29 43.06
N ASN A 33 0.83 47.54 43.12
CA ASN A 33 0.57 48.55 42.11
C ASN A 33 1.83 49.39 41.88
N HIS A 34 2.43 49.32 40.69
CA HIS A 34 3.43 50.27 40.12
C HIS A 34 3.59 49.89 38.63
N ARG A 35 3.05 50.63 37.66
CA ARG A 35 3.54 51.91 37.10
C ARG A 35 5.04 51.89 36.72
N PHE A 36 5.34 52.01 35.43
CA PHE A 36 6.03 53.19 34.87
C PHE A 36 5.79 53.33 33.34
N THR A 37 5.91 54.57 32.84
CA THR A 37 5.98 55.09 31.44
C THR A 37 5.88 54.11 30.24
N LYS A 38 5.07 54.29 29.18
CA LYS A 38 4.68 55.45 28.33
C LYS A 38 5.83 56.25 27.66
N HIS A 39 5.99 56.11 26.34
CA HIS A 39 6.30 57.11 25.28
C HIS A 39 5.55 56.60 24.02
N MET A 40 4.72 57.36 23.27
CA MET A 40 4.95 58.52 22.37
C MET A 40 5.69 58.21 21.06
N TRP A 41 5.27 58.68 19.87
CA TRP A 41 3.97 59.15 19.29
C TRP A 41 4.21 59.44 17.76
N VAL A 42 3.16 59.73 16.95
CA VAL A 42 3.19 60.18 15.51
C VAL A 42 3.87 59.20 14.49
N LEU A 43 3.68 59.20 13.15
CA LEU A 43 2.84 59.86 12.12
C LEU A 43 2.06 58.74 11.34
N ALA A 44 0.88 58.88 10.72
CA ALA A 44 0.11 59.99 10.11
C ALA A 44 0.32 60.24 8.59
N ALA A 45 -0.60 59.66 7.79
CA ALA A 45 -1.14 60.10 6.50
C ALA A 45 -0.26 60.31 5.23
N SER A 46 -0.78 59.79 4.11
CA SER A 46 -0.72 60.38 2.76
C SER A 46 -1.98 59.94 1.99
N LEU A 47 -2.51 60.79 1.09
CA LEU A 47 -3.85 60.64 0.51
C LEU A 47 -3.81 60.44 -1.03
N LEU A 48 -4.94 59.96 -1.57
CA LEU A 48 -5.24 59.79 -3.00
C LEU A 48 -5.05 61.06 -3.85
N LEU A 49 -4.51 60.89 -5.05
CA LEU A 49 -4.85 61.54 -6.34
C LEU A 49 -3.97 60.92 -7.45
N GLY A 50 -4.39 60.79 -8.71
CA GLY A 50 -5.64 61.21 -9.35
C GLY A 50 -6.03 60.33 -10.56
N LEU A 51 -6.97 60.81 -11.38
CA LEU A 51 -7.68 60.03 -12.41
C LEU A 51 -7.22 60.30 -13.86
N ALA A 52 -7.58 59.36 -14.73
CA ALA A 52 -7.90 59.51 -16.15
C ALA A 52 -6.80 59.86 -17.18
N ALA A 53 -6.51 58.87 -18.03
CA ALA A 53 -6.39 59.03 -19.48
C ALA A 53 -7.01 57.78 -20.14
N CYS A 54 -7.59 57.89 -21.34
CA CYS A 54 -8.32 56.80 -22.00
C CYS A 54 -8.17 56.88 -23.54
N GLN A 55 -8.52 55.79 -24.24
CA GLN A 55 -8.53 55.59 -25.70
C GLN A 55 -7.17 55.38 -26.40
N PRO A 56 -7.14 54.75 -27.60
CA PRO A 56 -8.01 53.67 -28.09
C PRO A 56 -7.22 52.47 -28.69
N ALA A 57 -7.95 51.43 -29.12
CA ALA A 57 -7.37 50.22 -29.72
C ALA A 57 -6.85 50.42 -31.16
N GLY A 58 -5.78 49.72 -31.50
CA GLY A 58 -5.31 49.54 -32.89
C GLY A 58 -5.87 48.25 -33.50
N MET A 59 -6.47 48.35 -34.69
CA MET A 59 -6.90 47.19 -35.47
C MET A 59 -5.75 46.62 -36.31
N LEU A 60 -5.74 45.31 -36.55
CA LEU A 60 -5.01 44.69 -37.67
C LEU A 60 -5.94 43.78 -38.48
N ALA A 61 -5.59 43.61 -39.75
CA ALA A 61 -6.52 43.23 -40.83
C ALA A 61 -6.77 41.71 -40.97
N PRO A 62 -7.92 41.30 -41.55
CA PRO A 62 -8.19 39.90 -41.85
C PRO A 62 -7.31 39.34 -42.97
N VAL A 63 -6.88 38.09 -42.82
CA VAL A 63 -6.21 37.31 -43.88
C VAL A 63 -7.27 36.72 -44.81
N PRO A 64 -7.17 36.90 -46.15
CA PRO A 64 -8.19 36.41 -47.07
C PRO A 64 -8.06 34.89 -47.34
N LEU A 65 -9.20 34.20 -47.32
CA LEU A 65 -9.35 32.85 -47.87
C LEU A 65 -9.05 32.87 -49.37
N ARG A 66 -8.13 32.01 -49.84
CA ARG A 66 -7.83 31.88 -51.28
C ARG A 66 -8.67 30.77 -51.89
N ALA A 67 -9.44 31.09 -52.92
CA ALA A 67 -10.37 30.16 -53.55
C ALA A 67 -9.67 29.04 -54.35
N VAL A 68 -10.38 27.92 -54.51
CA VAL A 68 -9.98 26.77 -55.32
C VAL A 68 -9.91 27.15 -56.80
N MET A 69 -8.85 26.72 -57.49
CA MET A 69 -8.85 26.59 -58.95
C MET A 69 -8.74 25.12 -59.33
N VAL A 70 -9.80 24.60 -59.96
CA VAL A 70 -9.77 23.31 -60.67
C VAL A 70 -9.26 23.57 -62.08
N VAL A 71 -8.17 22.93 -62.47
CA VAL A 71 -7.66 22.95 -63.85
C VAL A 71 -7.33 21.52 -64.28
N SER A 72 -7.95 21.12 -65.39
CA SER A 72 -7.79 19.83 -66.07
C SER A 72 -7.87 20.09 -67.59
N PRO A 73 -7.42 19.17 -68.45
CA PRO A 73 -6.19 18.40 -68.39
C PRO A 73 -5.40 18.53 -69.73
N SER A 74 -4.19 17.99 -69.81
CA SER A 74 -3.64 17.52 -71.10
C SER A 74 -2.49 16.52 -70.90
N TRP A 75 -2.47 15.47 -71.71
CA TRP A 75 -1.37 14.48 -71.76
C TRP A 75 -0.42 14.81 -72.91
N THR A 76 0.88 14.76 -72.64
CA THR A 76 1.94 14.70 -73.67
C THR A 76 2.96 13.62 -73.29
N ALA A 77 3.60 13.03 -74.30
CA ALA A 77 4.31 11.75 -74.17
C ALA A 77 5.70 11.85 -73.50
N ALA A 78 6.14 10.73 -72.93
CA ALA A 78 7.40 10.61 -72.19
C ALA A 78 8.64 10.41 -73.09
N PRO A 79 9.83 10.92 -72.67
CA PRO A 79 11.13 10.48 -73.19
C PRO A 79 11.54 9.08 -72.67
N ALA A 80 12.56 8.50 -73.27
CA ALA A 80 12.99 7.11 -73.05
C ALA A 80 13.60 6.82 -71.66
N GLN A 81 13.57 5.54 -71.29
CA GLN A 81 14.04 5.01 -70.01
C GLN A 81 15.58 5.03 -69.88
N ALA A 82 16.07 5.41 -68.70
CA ALA A 82 17.42 5.07 -68.26
C ALA A 82 17.44 3.63 -67.68
N PRO A 83 18.61 2.96 -67.61
CA PRO A 83 18.71 1.61 -67.06
C PRO A 83 18.25 1.57 -65.60
N ALA A 84 17.41 0.58 -65.26
CA ALA A 84 17.01 0.36 -63.87
C ALA A 84 18.21 -0.10 -63.04
N LEU A 85 18.50 0.63 -61.96
CA LEU A 85 19.28 0.09 -60.85
C LEU A 85 18.54 -1.15 -60.30
N PRO A 86 19.24 -2.18 -59.81
CA PRO A 86 18.59 -3.24 -59.05
C PRO A 86 17.83 -2.61 -57.86
N PRO A 87 16.63 -3.10 -57.52
CA PRO A 87 15.92 -2.57 -56.36
C PRO A 87 16.81 -2.73 -55.12
N PRO A 88 16.81 -1.76 -54.18
CA PRO A 88 17.51 -1.95 -52.92
C PRO A 88 16.97 -3.21 -52.27
N THR A 89 17.86 -4.12 -51.87
CA THR A 89 17.47 -5.31 -51.14
C THR A 89 16.69 -4.84 -49.92
N LEU A 90 15.41 -5.20 -49.84
CA LEU A 90 14.62 -4.97 -48.64
C LEU A 90 15.20 -5.89 -47.56
N GLU A 91 16.17 -5.37 -46.80
CA GLU A 91 16.46 -5.88 -45.48
C GLU A 91 15.14 -5.81 -44.72
N ALA A 92 14.48 -6.96 -44.59
CA ALA A 92 13.23 -7.05 -43.86
C ALA A 92 13.51 -6.52 -42.46
N THR A 93 12.86 -5.41 -42.10
CA THR A 93 12.96 -4.78 -40.78
C THR A 93 12.49 -5.79 -39.76
N ARG A 94 13.44 -6.60 -39.25
CA ARG A 94 13.17 -7.61 -38.25
C ARG A 94 12.67 -6.86 -37.03
N THR A 95 11.35 -6.97 -36.78
CA THR A 95 10.75 -6.55 -35.52
C THR A 95 11.64 -7.11 -34.41
N PRO A 96 12.27 -6.26 -33.59
CA PRO A 96 13.19 -6.75 -32.57
C PRO A 96 12.43 -7.73 -31.68
N ALA A 97 13.04 -8.87 -31.38
CA ALA A 97 12.44 -9.86 -30.49
C ALA A 97 12.10 -9.17 -29.16
N PRO A 98 10.96 -9.52 -28.52
CA PRO A 98 10.55 -8.88 -27.28
C PRO A 98 11.67 -9.02 -26.24
N VAL A 99 12.10 -7.89 -25.68
CA VAL A 99 13.19 -7.85 -24.71
C VAL A 99 12.74 -8.60 -23.46
N PHE A 100 13.47 -9.66 -23.12
CA PHE A 100 13.33 -10.33 -21.83
C PHE A 100 14.03 -9.47 -20.78
N TYR A 101 13.24 -8.93 -19.85
CA TYR A 101 13.74 -8.22 -18.68
C TYR A 101 13.99 -9.23 -17.57
N GLU A 102 15.26 -9.51 -17.27
CA GLU A 102 15.61 -10.52 -16.28
C GLU A 102 15.37 -9.99 -14.86
N PRO A 103 14.73 -10.77 -13.96
CA PRO A 103 14.51 -10.35 -12.57
C PRO A 103 15.83 -10.09 -11.83
N ALA A 104 15.90 -8.94 -11.16
CA ALA A 104 17.16 -8.46 -10.59
C ALA A 104 17.77 -9.44 -9.57
N GLY A 105 19.04 -9.79 -9.77
CA GLY A 105 19.78 -10.71 -8.89
C GLY A 105 19.66 -12.20 -9.25
N CYS A 106 18.98 -12.54 -10.34
CA CYS A 106 18.92 -13.90 -10.88
C CYS A 106 20.31 -14.56 -10.95
N TRP A 107 20.40 -15.79 -10.43
CA TRP A 107 21.64 -16.54 -10.29
C TRP A 107 21.39 -18.02 -10.59
N GLN A 108 22.29 -18.65 -11.36
CA GLN A 108 22.22 -20.07 -11.64
C GLN A 108 22.90 -20.88 -10.52
N PRO A 109 22.22 -21.84 -9.88
CA PRO A 109 22.80 -22.66 -8.84
C PRO A 109 23.79 -23.71 -9.38
N PRO A 110 24.75 -24.18 -8.56
CA PRO A 110 25.72 -25.19 -8.96
C PRO A 110 25.12 -26.60 -8.98
N ASP A 111 25.62 -27.45 -9.86
CA ASP A 111 25.25 -28.87 -9.95
C ASP A 111 26.08 -29.76 -9.00
N ASP A 112 26.17 -29.37 -7.72
CA ASP A 112 26.84 -30.14 -6.66
C ASP A 112 25.83 -30.75 -5.69
N TYR A 113 25.76 -32.09 -5.71
CA TYR A 113 24.81 -32.88 -4.94
C TYR A 113 25.42 -33.51 -3.67
N SER A 114 26.65 -33.14 -3.30
CA SER A 114 27.27 -33.58 -2.05
C SER A 114 26.42 -33.19 -0.82
N ARG A 115 26.37 -34.05 0.20
CA ARG A 115 25.53 -33.84 1.38
C ARG A 115 26.18 -32.89 2.39
N VAL A 116 25.38 -31.99 2.94
CA VAL A 116 25.74 -31.03 3.99
C VAL A 116 24.74 -31.17 5.14
N HIS A 117 25.24 -31.13 6.38
CA HIS A 117 24.39 -31.13 7.57
C HIS A 117 24.44 -29.74 8.22
N ILE A 118 23.27 -29.15 8.45
CA ILE A 118 23.08 -27.82 9.05
C ILE A 118 22.14 -28.01 10.25
N ASN A 119 22.69 -27.86 11.47
CA ASN A 119 22.05 -28.31 12.71
C ASN A 119 21.58 -29.78 12.56
N ASP A 120 20.33 -30.10 12.88
CA ASP A 120 19.75 -31.44 12.73
C ASP A 120 19.21 -31.73 11.30
N SER A 121 19.30 -30.78 10.38
CA SER A 121 18.80 -30.90 9.00
C SER A 121 19.90 -31.33 8.02
N THR A 122 19.53 -32.11 7.00
CA THR A 122 20.41 -32.48 5.88
C THR A 122 19.98 -31.75 4.61
N LEU A 123 20.93 -31.32 3.79
CA LEU A 123 20.72 -30.70 2.47
C LEU A 123 21.74 -31.28 1.48
N ASN A 124 21.59 -30.96 0.19
CA ASN A 124 22.71 -31.01 -0.76
C ASN A 124 23.36 -29.63 -0.93
N THR A 125 24.60 -29.63 -1.42
CA THR A 125 25.41 -28.42 -1.61
C THR A 125 24.75 -27.41 -2.55
N ARG A 126 24.04 -27.86 -3.60
CA ARG A 126 23.19 -27.02 -4.46
C ARG A 126 22.17 -26.20 -3.66
N THR A 127 21.30 -26.88 -2.90
CA THR A 127 20.25 -26.26 -2.08
C THR A 127 20.85 -25.33 -1.04
N TYR A 128 21.94 -25.75 -0.38
CA TYR A 128 22.62 -24.93 0.61
C TYR A 128 23.28 -23.67 0.00
N ALA A 129 23.90 -23.78 -1.18
CA ALA A 129 24.47 -22.64 -1.90
C ALA A 129 23.38 -21.64 -2.35
N MET A 130 22.19 -22.14 -2.72
CA MET A 130 21.02 -21.30 -2.98
C MET A 130 20.56 -20.56 -1.71
N LEU A 131 20.43 -21.24 -0.56
CA LEU A 131 20.10 -20.57 0.71
C LEU A 131 21.15 -19.50 1.10
N GLN A 132 22.43 -19.77 0.89
CA GLN A 132 23.49 -18.79 1.11
C GLN A 132 23.40 -17.57 0.16
N GLN A 133 22.99 -17.76 -1.10
CA GLN A 133 22.75 -16.64 -2.02
C GLN A 133 21.47 -15.88 -1.66
N ALA A 134 20.40 -16.58 -1.24
CA ALA A 134 19.17 -15.95 -0.75
C ALA A 134 19.47 -15.08 0.49
N ALA A 135 20.25 -15.57 1.45
CA ALA A 135 20.69 -14.81 2.62
C ALA A 135 21.39 -13.49 2.23
N ARG A 136 22.30 -13.54 1.24
CA ARG A 136 23.02 -12.36 0.72
C ARG A 136 22.09 -11.36 0.02
N LEU A 137 21.02 -11.81 -0.63
CA LEU A 137 20.03 -10.96 -1.31
C LEU A 137 18.95 -10.41 -0.36
N TYR A 138 18.60 -11.15 0.69
CA TYR A 138 17.57 -10.82 1.67
C TYR A 138 18.06 -9.80 2.72
N GLY A 139 19.18 -10.09 3.38
CA GLY A 139 19.85 -9.19 4.33
C GLY A 139 19.02 -8.76 5.56
N GLY A 140 18.05 -9.55 6.01
CA GLY A 140 17.20 -9.25 7.19
C GLY A 140 17.51 -10.08 8.45
N GLU A 141 16.57 -10.15 9.40
CA GLU A 141 16.75 -10.81 10.71
C GLU A 141 16.74 -12.36 10.69
N ILE A 142 16.24 -13.00 9.62
CA ILE A 142 16.06 -14.47 9.57
C ILE A 142 17.36 -15.18 9.10
N ASP A 143 17.82 -16.18 9.86
CA ASP A 143 19.02 -16.98 9.56
C ASP A 143 18.72 -18.15 8.60
N VAL A 144 18.42 -17.82 7.34
CA VAL A 144 17.86 -18.72 6.31
C VAL A 144 18.81 -19.82 5.82
N ALA A 145 20.09 -19.70 6.15
CA ALA A 145 21.13 -20.71 5.84
C ALA A 145 21.66 -21.37 7.12
N GLY A 146 20.91 -21.28 8.22
CA GLY A 146 21.31 -21.78 9.53
C GLY A 146 20.08 -22.04 10.41
N ASN A 147 19.96 -21.29 11.49
CA ASN A 147 19.03 -21.58 12.59
C ASN A 147 17.55 -21.35 12.27
N ALA A 148 17.19 -20.79 11.11
CA ALA A 148 15.81 -20.71 10.66
C ALA A 148 15.34 -21.99 9.93
N ILE A 149 16.23 -22.90 9.54
CA ILE A 149 15.83 -24.15 8.88
C ILE A 149 15.09 -25.04 9.88
N ILE A 150 13.82 -25.35 9.59
CA ILE A 150 12.95 -26.23 10.39
C ILE A 150 13.11 -27.67 9.92
N LEU A 151 13.04 -27.90 8.60
CA LEU A 151 13.09 -29.21 7.98
C LEU A 151 13.97 -29.14 6.72
N GLY A 152 14.97 -30.02 6.66
CA GLY A 152 15.86 -30.14 5.51
C GLY A 152 15.28 -31.02 4.40
N SER A 153 16.17 -31.45 3.51
CA SER A 153 15.93 -32.49 2.51
C SER A 153 16.14 -33.90 3.10
N TYR A 154 15.66 -34.93 2.39
CA TYR A 154 15.80 -36.35 2.75
C TYR A 154 15.19 -36.79 4.11
N SER A 155 14.15 -36.11 4.60
CA SER A 155 13.47 -36.42 5.88
C SER A 155 12.30 -37.38 5.76
N ASP A 156 11.57 -37.39 4.63
CA ASP A 156 10.20 -37.91 4.58
C ASP A 156 10.09 -39.39 4.15
N ASN A 157 11.18 -40.16 4.22
CA ASN A 157 11.25 -41.55 3.75
C ASN A 157 10.69 -41.73 2.32
N ASP A 158 11.10 -40.85 1.40
CA ASP A 158 10.68 -40.77 -0.01
C ASP A 158 9.18 -40.45 -0.27
N GLN A 159 8.37 -40.18 0.76
CA GLN A 159 6.91 -39.99 0.60
C GLN A 159 6.45 -38.54 0.42
N GLY A 160 7.17 -37.57 0.99
CA GLY A 160 6.83 -36.14 0.92
C GLY A 160 7.68 -35.33 -0.07
N SER A 161 7.49 -34.00 -0.09
CA SER A 161 8.37 -33.10 -0.86
C SER A 161 9.81 -33.14 -0.33
N HIS A 162 10.03 -33.37 0.96
CA HIS A 162 11.35 -33.53 1.56
C HIS A 162 11.85 -34.99 1.52
N GLY A 163 11.26 -35.87 0.70
CA GLY A 163 11.82 -37.20 0.46
C GLY A 163 13.17 -37.15 -0.27
N GLY A 164 13.30 -36.23 -1.24
CA GLY A 164 14.48 -36.03 -2.05
C GLY A 164 15.32 -34.82 -1.64
N GLY A 165 16.19 -34.38 -2.55
CA GLY A 165 16.91 -33.11 -2.47
C GLY A 165 16.02 -31.90 -2.79
N GLY A 166 16.62 -30.72 -2.80
CA GLY A 166 15.96 -29.47 -3.22
C GLY A 166 14.97 -28.83 -2.24
N ALA A 167 14.31 -29.61 -1.37
CA ALA A 167 13.27 -29.13 -0.47
C ALA A 167 13.80 -28.69 0.91
N VAL A 168 13.25 -27.60 1.45
CA VAL A 168 13.58 -27.02 2.77
C VAL A 168 12.43 -26.17 3.32
N ASP A 169 12.18 -26.25 4.64
CA ASP A 169 11.26 -25.36 5.37
C ASP A 169 12.03 -24.35 6.22
N ILE A 170 11.62 -23.08 6.16
CA ILE A 170 12.30 -21.95 6.80
C ILE A 170 11.33 -21.21 7.71
N SER A 171 11.69 -21.06 8.99
CA SER A 171 10.89 -20.31 9.96
C SER A 171 10.83 -18.82 9.62
N VAL A 172 9.63 -18.24 9.74
CA VAL A 172 9.42 -16.78 9.67
C VAL A 172 9.31 -16.14 11.06
N ASN A 173 9.62 -16.90 12.12
CA ASN A 173 9.66 -16.38 13.48
C ASN A 173 10.97 -15.64 13.75
N ARG A 174 10.90 -14.65 14.65
CA ARG A 174 12.08 -14.01 15.21
C ARG A 174 12.94 -15.04 15.96
N PRO A 175 14.28 -15.04 15.81
CA PRO A 175 15.15 -16.02 16.47
C PRO A 175 14.87 -16.19 17.97
N ASN A 176 14.69 -17.44 18.40
CA ASN A 176 14.32 -17.83 19.78
C ASN A 176 12.97 -17.28 20.27
N SER A 177 12.00 -17.07 19.38
CA SER A 177 10.66 -16.56 19.71
C SER A 177 9.55 -17.26 18.91
N SER A 178 8.30 -17.10 19.34
CA SER A 178 7.09 -17.40 18.57
C SER A 178 6.51 -16.18 17.84
N TYR A 179 7.21 -15.04 17.87
CA TYR A 179 6.80 -13.81 17.20
C TYR A 179 7.13 -13.85 15.70
N ILE A 180 6.10 -13.88 14.85
CA ILE A 180 6.23 -13.91 13.38
C ILE A 180 6.68 -12.54 12.85
N LEU A 181 7.75 -12.52 12.04
CA LEU A 181 8.30 -11.33 11.40
C LEU A 181 7.60 -11.05 10.05
N TYR A 182 6.32 -10.70 10.08
CA TYR A 182 5.49 -10.48 8.88
C TYR A 182 6.12 -9.54 7.83
N THR A 183 6.84 -8.50 8.26
CA THR A 183 7.53 -7.55 7.35
C THR A 183 8.70 -8.15 6.58
N GLU A 184 9.24 -9.28 7.04
CA GLU A 184 10.42 -9.96 6.49
C GLU A 184 10.05 -11.09 5.52
N ILE A 185 8.82 -11.61 5.59
CA ILE A 185 8.32 -12.73 4.76
C ILE A 185 8.46 -12.42 3.27
N GLU A 186 7.93 -11.29 2.82
CA GLU A 186 7.94 -10.91 1.39
C GLU A 186 9.36 -10.63 0.85
N PRO A 187 10.22 -9.85 1.54
CA PRO A 187 11.64 -9.76 1.19
C PRO A 187 12.34 -11.12 1.07
N LEU A 188 12.04 -12.06 1.97
CA LEU A 188 12.65 -13.39 1.97
C LEU A 188 12.13 -14.27 0.83
N ILE A 189 10.81 -14.38 0.65
CA ILE A 189 10.21 -15.14 -0.46
C ILE A 189 10.75 -14.65 -1.80
N ARG A 190 10.87 -13.33 -1.99
CA ARG A 190 11.48 -12.76 -3.20
C ARG A 190 12.96 -13.13 -3.36
N ALA A 191 13.76 -13.09 -2.30
CA ALA A 191 15.16 -13.51 -2.35
C ALA A 191 15.32 -15.00 -2.69
N LEU A 192 14.50 -15.88 -2.10
CA LEU A 192 14.48 -17.32 -2.40
C LEU A 192 14.09 -17.59 -3.86
N ARG A 193 13.03 -16.95 -4.34
CA ARG A 193 12.58 -17.08 -5.74
C ARG A 193 13.63 -16.59 -6.74
N THR A 194 14.33 -15.51 -6.41
CA THR A 194 15.41 -14.93 -7.25
C THR A 194 16.60 -15.89 -7.45
N VAL A 195 16.89 -16.77 -6.49
CA VAL A 195 18.04 -17.70 -6.57
C VAL A 195 17.69 -19.10 -7.09
N GLY A 196 16.41 -19.36 -7.37
CA GLY A 196 15.96 -20.62 -7.97
C GLY A 196 14.92 -21.42 -7.19
N PHE A 197 14.39 -20.95 -6.07
CA PHE A 197 13.34 -21.68 -5.36
C PHE A 197 11.94 -21.39 -5.92
N ALA A 198 11.12 -22.42 -6.11
CA ALA A 198 9.69 -22.30 -5.89
C ALA A 198 9.48 -22.16 -4.37
N ALA A 199 8.91 -21.07 -3.88
CA ALA A 199 8.85 -20.81 -2.44
C ALA A 199 7.56 -20.10 -2.02
N TRP A 200 6.86 -20.65 -1.03
CA TRP A 200 5.53 -20.19 -0.58
C TRP A 200 5.49 -20.05 0.94
N LEU A 201 4.69 -19.11 1.46
CA LEU A 201 4.31 -19.11 2.88
C LEU A 201 3.25 -20.19 3.12
N ARG A 202 3.39 -20.96 4.20
CA ARG A 202 2.43 -21.97 4.68
C ARG A 202 1.78 -21.55 5.99
N GLN A 203 0.53 -21.94 6.19
CA GLN A 203 -0.19 -21.81 7.47
C GLN A 203 -0.36 -23.17 8.17
N GLN A 204 -0.80 -23.16 9.44
CA GLN A 204 -0.77 -24.34 10.31
C GLN A 204 -1.99 -25.27 10.16
N ASP A 205 -2.27 -25.69 8.92
CA ASP A 205 -3.34 -26.63 8.56
C ASP A 205 -3.07 -27.34 7.21
N GLU A 206 -2.40 -26.69 6.26
CA GLU A 206 -2.14 -27.20 4.89
C GLU A 206 -1.34 -28.53 4.81
N THR A 207 -0.38 -28.77 5.73
CA THR A 207 0.57 -29.91 5.62
C THR A 207 0.65 -30.83 6.85
N GLY A 208 0.09 -30.42 8.00
CA GLY A 208 -0.08 -31.27 9.18
C GLY A 208 1.18 -31.71 9.96
N LEU A 209 2.40 -31.30 9.57
CA LEU A 209 3.66 -31.82 10.13
C LEU A 209 4.50 -30.81 10.94
N GLY A 210 4.14 -29.53 10.97
CA GLY A 210 4.95 -28.47 11.62
C GLY A 210 4.16 -27.49 12.50
N THR A 211 4.85 -26.82 13.43
CA THR A 211 4.25 -25.81 14.32
C THR A 211 4.39 -24.38 13.78
N GLY A 212 3.31 -23.86 13.18
CA GLY A 212 3.17 -22.46 12.84
C GLY A 212 3.66 -22.07 11.43
N PHE A 213 3.66 -20.76 11.17
CA PHE A 213 4.02 -20.18 9.88
C PHE A 213 5.48 -20.46 9.52
N HIS A 214 5.70 -20.87 8.27
CA HIS A 214 7.01 -21.15 7.68
C HIS A 214 6.95 -20.90 6.17
N ILE A 215 8.11 -20.72 5.53
CA ILE A 215 8.24 -20.72 4.08
C ILE A 215 8.69 -22.12 3.66
N HIS A 216 7.86 -22.80 2.86
CA HIS A 216 8.25 -24.03 2.17
C HIS A 216 8.94 -23.64 0.86
N ALA A 217 10.13 -24.19 0.59
CA ALA A 217 10.93 -23.86 -0.59
C ALA A 217 11.51 -25.11 -1.27
N ILE A 218 11.44 -25.15 -2.61
CA ILE A 218 11.89 -26.26 -3.45
C ILE A 218 12.79 -25.74 -4.58
N ALA A 219 14.03 -26.24 -4.66
CA ALA A 219 15.03 -25.82 -5.64
C ALA A 219 14.66 -26.30 -7.06
N ILE A 220 14.38 -25.36 -7.96
CA ILE A 220 14.00 -25.66 -9.35
C ILE A 220 15.20 -26.28 -10.10
N GLY A 221 14.97 -27.40 -10.77
CA GLY A 221 16.01 -28.12 -11.51
C GLY A 221 17.07 -28.80 -10.63
N ASP A 222 16.82 -29.03 -9.35
CA ASP A 222 17.62 -29.96 -8.55
C ASP A 222 17.39 -31.40 -9.04
N GLY A 223 18.48 -32.11 -9.36
CA GLY A 223 18.44 -33.46 -9.94
C GLY A 223 18.04 -34.58 -8.96
N GLU A 224 17.84 -34.28 -7.68
CA GLU A 224 17.46 -35.24 -6.63
C GLU A 224 16.05 -34.98 -6.05
N LEU A 225 15.25 -34.09 -6.65
CA LEU A 225 13.88 -33.79 -6.22
C LEU A 225 13.03 -35.07 -6.09
N SER A 226 12.19 -35.14 -5.04
CA SER A 226 11.16 -36.18 -4.97
C SER A 226 10.08 -35.94 -6.05
N PRO A 227 9.34 -36.98 -6.48
CA PRO A 227 8.21 -36.82 -7.39
C PRO A 227 7.15 -35.82 -6.86
N ALA A 228 6.94 -35.78 -5.54
CA ALA A 228 6.04 -34.82 -4.90
C ALA A 228 6.58 -33.38 -4.99
N ALA A 229 7.88 -33.17 -4.79
CA ALA A 229 8.51 -31.86 -4.92
C ALA A 229 8.48 -31.34 -6.37
N GLN A 230 8.73 -32.21 -7.35
CA GLN A 230 8.63 -31.87 -8.77
C GLN A 230 7.18 -31.50 -9.17
N GLU A 231 6.17 -32.17 -8.62
CA GLU A 231 4.76 -31.84 -8.87
C GLU A 231 4.39 -30.44 -8.35
N GLN A 232 4.90 -30.02 -7.18
CA GLN A 232 4.68 -28.64 -6.69
C GLN A 232 5.31 -27.55 -7.58
N ILE A 233 6.27 -27.88 -8.46
CA ILE A 233 6.85 -26.93 -9.42
C ILE A 233 6.05 -26.91 -10.73
N THR A 234 5.84 -28.08 -11.35
CA THR A 234 5.36 -28.19 -12.75
C THR A 234 3.90 -28.65 -12.90
N GLY A 235 3.30 -29.20 -11.83
CA GLY A 235 1.96 -29.79 -11.83
C GLY A 235 0.82 -28.78 -12.08
N PRO A 236 -0.45 -29.21 -12.04
CA PRO A 236 -1.60 -28.32 -12.25
C PRO A 236 -1.73 -27.22 -11.18
N ALA A 237 -1.33 -27.50 -9.94
CA ALA A 237 -1.19 -26.52 -8.85
C ALA A 237 0.24 -25.93 -8.73
N GLY A 238 1.12 -26.22 -9.69
CA GLY A 238 2.54 -25.90 -9.54
C GLY A 238 2.88 -24.41 -9.59
N TYR A 239 3.99 -24.04 -8.92
CA TYR A 239 4.56 -22.68 -8.87
C TYR A 239 4.59 -21.97 -10.23
N LEU A 240 4.97 -22.69 -11.29
CA LEU A 240 5.09 -22.13 -12.64
C LEU A 240 3.75 -21.67 -13.25
N ARG A 241 2.62 -21.92 -12.58
CA ARG A 241 1.27 -21.46 -12.94
C ARG A 241 0.75 -20.34 -12.04
N GLY A 242 1.57 -19.84 -11.11
CA GLY A 242 1.16 -18.86 -10.09
C GLY A 242 0.27 -19.45 -9.00
N ASN A 243 0.41 -20.76 -8.77
CA ASN A 243 -0.40 -21.54 -7.84
C ASN A 243 0.45 -21.96 -6.61
N ASP A 244 -0.22 -22.39 -5.54
CA ASP A 244 0.36 -22.59 -4.21
C ASP A 244 1.17 -23.89 -4.03
N GLY A 245 1.22 -24.77 -5.03
CA GLY A 245 1.93 -26.05 -5.00
C GLY A 245 1.22 -27.20 -4.28
N LEU A 246 0.05 -26.98 -3.65
CA LEU A 246 -0.62 -27.99 -2.84
C LEU A 246 -1.47 -28.98 -3.67
N PRO A 247 -1.81 -30.17 -3.13
CA PRO A 247 -2.70 -31.11 -3.80
C PRO A 247 -4.10 -30.50 -4.03
N ILE A 248 -4.56 -30.53 -5.29
CA ILE A 248 -5.86 -29.96 -5.69
C ILE A 248 -7.01 -30.73 -5.01
N SER A 249 -7.59 -30.09 -3.98
CA SER A 249 -8.71 -30.61 -3.19
C SER A 249 -10.08 -30.14 -3.68
N SER A 250 -10.13 -29.17 -4.61
CA SER A 250 -11.35 -28.55 -5.13
C SER A 250 -11.23 -28.27 -6.65
N SER A 251 -12.13 -27.47 -7.23
CA SER A 251 -11.96 -26.96 -8.60
C SER A 251 -10.98 -25.78 -8.72
N ASP A 252 -10.55 -25.20 -7.59
CA ASP A 252 -9.52 -24.17 -7.52
C ASP A 252 -8.16 -24.85 -7.25
N PRO A 253 -7.12 -24.59 -8.07
CA PRO A 253 -5.77 -25.11 -7.84
C PRO A 253 -4.99 -24.38 -6.75
N GLY A 254 -5.57 -23.36 -6.10
CA GLY A 254 -4.94 -22.58 -5.03
C GLY A 254 -3.95 -21.56 -5.58
N ARG A 255 -4.23 -20.25 -5.39
CA ARG A 255 -3.35 -19.19 -5.91
C ARG A 255 -2.25 -18.82 -4.93
N ASP A 256 -1.05 -18.61 -5.47
CA ASP A 256 0.08 -18.08 -4.73
C ASP A 256 -0.22 -16.65 -4.23
N SER A 257 -0.38 -16.51 -2.91
CA SER A 257 -0.67 -15.24 -2.24
C SER A 257 0.46 -14.21 -2.34
N HIS A 258 1.69 -14.66 -2.63
CA HIS A 258 2.86 -13.83 -2.90
C HIS A 258 3.13 -13.68 -4.41
N GLY A 259 2.20 -14.11 -5.28
CA GLY A 259 2.26 -13.93 -6.72
C GLY A 259 3.32 -14.79 -7.41
N GLY A 260 3.95 -14.27 -8.48
CA GLY A 260 4.90 -15.04 -9.29
C GLY A 260 4.23 -15.96 -10.33
N PRO A 261 5.00 -16.86 -10.98
CA PRO A 261 6.40 -17.18 -10.70
C PRO A 261 7.37 -16.05 -11.10
N LEU A 262 8.56 -16.09 -10.50
CA LEU A 262 9.76 -15.39 -10.95
C LEU A 262 10.58 -16.37 -11.80
N ILE A 263 10.96 -15.96 -13.02
CA ILE A 263 11.70 -16.80 -13.98
C ILE A 263 13.02 -16.13 -14.37
N CYS A 264 14.15 -16.80 -14.15
CA CYS A 264 15.48 -16.37 -14.58
C CYS A 264 15.85 -16.90 -15.97
N ARG A 265 16.89 -16.35 -16.62
CA ARG A 265 17.37 -16.82 -17.94
C ARG A 265 17.68 -18.32 -17.93
N TRP A 266 18.47 -18.77 -16.94
CA TRP A 266 18.87 -20.17 -16.82
C TRP A 266 17.68 -21.13 -16.64
N MET A 267 16.57 -20.66 -16.06
CA MET A 267 15.34 -21.46 -15.95
C MET A 267 14.73 -21.72 -17.32
N LEU A 268 14.65 -20.69 -18.17
CA LEU A 268 14.18 -20.83 -19.55
C LEU A 268 15.07 -21.78 -20.36
N ASP A 269 16.39 -21.67 -20.19
CA ASP A 269 17.36 -22.54 -20.85
C ASP A 269 17.23 -24.00 -20.35
N ALA A 270 16.86 -24.20 -19.08
CA ALA A 270 16.46 -25.47 -18.47
C ALA A 270 14.98 -25.87 -18.73
N SER A 271 14.27 -25.17 -19.64
CA SER A 271 12.86 -25.40 -20.01
C SER A 271 11.80 -25.15 -18.91
N TYR A 272 12.14 -24.48 -17.82
CA TYR A 272 11.20 -23.95 -16.84
C TYR A 272 10.79 -22.51 -17.20
N ALA A 273 9.59 -22.36 -17.77
CA ALA A 273 9.00 -21.07 -18.15
C ALA A 273 7.80 -20.69 -17.26
N ASP A 274 7.35 -19.44 -17.35
CA ASP A 274 6.05 -19.04 -16.82
C ASP A 274 4.95 -19.68 -17.68
N LEU A 275 4.07 -20.46 -17.04
CA LEU A 275 2.99 -21.22 -17.66
C LEU A 275 1.60 -20.60 -17.40
N ARG A 276 1.55 -19.38 -16.85
CA ARG A 276 0.32 -18.57 -16.74
C ARG A 276 -0.12 -18.06 -18.12
N THR A 277 -1.41 -17.74 -18.26
CA THR A 277 -1.85 -16.90 -19.38
C THR A 277 -1.34 -15.47 -19.18
N PRO A 278 -0.70 -14.83 -20.19
CA PRO A 278 -0.20 -13.47 -20.07
C PRO A 278 -1.31 -12.47 -19.73
N THR A 279 -1.23 -11.87 -18.54
CA THR A 279 -2.13 -10.79 -18.12
C THR A 279 -1.79 -9.52 -18.90
N PRO A 280 -2.77 -8.80 -19.48
CA PRO A 280 -2.51 -7.54 -20.17
C PRO A 280 -1.82 -6.53 -19.25
N VAL A 281 -0.68 -5.97 -19.70
CA VAL A 281 -0.01 -4.87 -19.00
C VAL A 281 -0.95 -3.65 -18.98
N PRO A 282 -1.33 -3.11 -17.81
CA PRO A 282 -2.22 -1.96 -17.74
C PRO A 282 -1.61 -0.74 -18.44
N THR A 283 -2.42 -0.05 -19.26
CA THR A 283 -2.00 1.18 -19.93
C THR A 283 -1.62 2.24 -18.88
N ALA A 284 -0.43 2.82 -19.00
CA ALA A 284 0.13 3.70 -17.98
C ALA A 284 -0.54 5.09 -17.91
N GLY A 285 -0.44 5.73 -16.74
CA GLY A 285 -1.12 6.99 -16.41
C GLY A 285 -2.46 6.77 -15.70
N SER A 286 -2.68 7.50 -14.60
CA SER A 286 -3.89 7.54 -13.71
C SER A 286 -4.44 6.23 -13.13
N ALA A 287 -4.00 5.06 -13.59
CA ALA A 287 -4.62 3.76 -13.30
C ALA A 287 -4.79 3.40 -11.81
N TRP A 288 -3.89 3.79 -10.90
CA TRP A 288 -4.04 3.46 -9.47
C TRP A 288 -4.86 4.49 -8.68
N GLN A 289 -4.79 5.77 -9.05
CA GLN A 289 -5.52 6.85 -8.38
C GLN A 289 -7.02 6.77 -8.70
N GLU A 290 -7.35 6.45 -9.96
CA GLU A 290 -8.75 6.23 -10.34
C GLU A 290 -9.31 4.93 -9.73
N ARG A 291 -8.53 3.86 -9.61
CA ARG A 291 -8.96 2.67 -8.84
C ARG A 291 -9.23 3.01 -7.39
N LEU A 292 -8.33 3.72 -6.71
CA LEU A 292 -8.54 4.16 -5.32
C LEU A 292 -9.84 4.94 -5.15
N ARG A 293 -10.10 5.88 -6.06
CA ARG A 293 -11.34 6.68 -6.06
C ARG A 293 -12.59 5.84 -6.30
N GLN A 294 -12.55 4.88 -7.24
CA GLN A 294 -13.69 4.03 -7.57
C GLN A 294 -13.97 3.00 -6.46
N SER A 295 -12.95 2.28 -5.98
CA SER A 295 -13.08 1.35 -4.84
C SER A 295 -13.55 2.07 -3.57
N ALA A 296 -13.20 3.35 -3.36
CA ALA A 296 -13.77 4.14 -2.28
C ALA A 296 -15.26 4.44 -2.47
N LEU A 297 -15.70 4.75 -3.70
CA LEU A 297 -17.10 5.05 -4.01
C LEU A 297 -18.02 3.82 -3.89
N GLU A 298 -17.50 2.62 -4.09
CA GLU A 298 -18.21 1.35 -3.87
C GLU A 298 -18.63 1.14 -2.39
N TYR A 299 -17.96 1.80 -1.45
CA TYR A 299 -18.28 1.77 -0.01
C TYR A 299 -19.23 2.89 0.45
N GLN A 300 -19.87 3.65 -0.45
CA GLN A 300 -20.87 4.63 -0.02
C GLN A 300 -22.19 3.99 0.43
N ALA A 301 -22.74 4.53 1.51
CA ALA A 301 -24.02 4.20 2.12
C ALA A 301 -24.75 5.47 2.57
N ASP A 302 -25.74 5.88 1.78
CA ASP A 302 -26.63 7.02 2.09
C ASP A 302 -27.70 6.68 3.14
N TYR A 303 -27.82 5.40 3.54
CA TYR A 303 -28.74 4.92 4.57
C TYR A 303 -28.00 4.17 5.71
N PRO A 304 -28.42 4.30 6.98
CA PRO A 304 -27.72 3.65 8.11
C PRO A 304 -27.68 2.13 8.03
N GLU A 305 -28.74 1.50 7.53
CA GLU A 305 -28.80 0.05 7.26
C GLU A 305 -27.78 -0.42 6.23
N ASP A 306 -27.39 0.45 5.30
CA ASP A 306 -26.39 0.17 4.28
C ASP A 306 -24.96 0.32 4.83
N ALA A 307 -24.75 1.29 5.74
CA ALA A 307 -23.50 1.42 6.47
C ALA A 307 -23.26 0.21 7.39
N GLU A 308 -24.30 -0.29 8.06
CA GLU A 308 -24.28 -1.54 8.82
C GLU A 308 -24.06 -2.78 7.94
N ARG A 309 -24.60 -2.78 6.71
CA ARG A 309 -24.41 -3.86 5.72
C ARG A 309 -22.98 -3.90 5.20
N ILE A 310 -22.36 -2.76 4.94
CA ILE A 310 -20.93 -2.63 4.61
C ILE A 310 -20.06 -3.06 5.78
N ALA A 311 -20.38 -2.63 7.01
CA ALA A 311 -19.67 -3.06 8.20
C ALA A 311 -19.64 -4.61 8.33
N ARG A 312 -20.74 -5.29 7.98
CA ARG A 312 -20.82 -6.76 7.94
C ARG A 312 -20.02 -7.37 6.79
N SER A 313 -20.05 -6.80 5.58
CA SER A 313 -19.29 -7.33 4.45
C SER A 313 -17.77 -7.20 4.60
N LEU A 314 -17.29 -6.27 5.42
CA LEU A 314 -15.89 -6.16 5.80
C LEU A 314 -15.42 -7.23 6.82
N GLN A 315 -16.30 -8.13 7.25
CA GLN A 315 -15.99 -9.25 8.15
C GLN A 315 -15.24 -8.83 9.44
N PHE A 316 -15.57 -7.66 9.99
CA PHE A 316 -15.02 -7.18 11.27
C PHE A 316 -16.06 -7.12 12.40
N LEU A 317 -17.34 -7.43 12.13
CA LEU A 317 -18.44 -7.45 13.12
C LEU A 317 -18.61 -8.84 13.74
N ASP A 318 -17.72 -9.18 14.67
CA ASP A 318 -17.72 -10.44 15.42
C ASP A 318 -18.36 -10.29 16.82
N GLY A 319 -18.45 -9.05 17.32
CA GLY A 319 -18.84 -8.72 18.69
C GLY A 319 -19.90 -7.63 18.81
N GLN A 320 -20.53 -7.57 19.99
CA GLN A 320 -21.65 -6.65 20.30
C GLN A 320 -21.25 -5.16 20.39
N ASN A 321 -19.95 -4.85 20.36
CA ASN A 321 -19.40 -3.49 20.50
C ASN A 321 -18.97 -2.88 19.15
N GLU A 322 -19.28 -3.54 18.05
CA GLU A 322 -18.77 -3.25 16.71
C GLU A 322 -19.94 -2.87 15.80
N SER A 323 -19.80 -1.81 15.02
CA SER A 323 -20.88 -1.25 14.19
C SER A 323 -20.32 -0.34 13.09
N ALA A 324 -21.18 0.15 12.20
CA ALA A 324 -20.85 1.23 11.27
C ALA A 324 -20.24 2.46 11.96
N GLY A 325 -20.53 2.68 13.26
CA GLY A 325 -19.98 3.78 14.04
C GLY A 325 -18.48 3.70 14.33
N ASN A 326 -17.86 2.51 14.25
CA ASN A 326 -16.43 2.32 14.53
C ASN A 326 -15.65 1.55 13.44
N VAL A 327 -16.19 1.50 12.21
CA VAL A 327 -15.59 0.84 11.04
C VAL A 327 -14.40 1.60 10.41
N CYS A 328 -14.13 2.85 10.81
CA CYS A 328 -13.16 3.76 10.17
C CYS A 328 -11.79 3.14 9.77
N GLY A 329 -11.16 2.37 10.65
CA GLY A 329 -9.92 1.64 10.38
C GLY A 329 -10.10 0.52 9.34
N PRO A 330 -10.93 -0.52 9.63
CA PRO A 330 -11.30 -1.56 8.67
C PRO A 330 -11.72 -1.04 7.29
N LEU A 331 -12.52 0.03 7.22
CA LEU A 331 -12.95 0.68 5.96
C LEU A 331 -11.76 1.26 5.19
N SER A 332 -10.91 2.04 5.86
CA SER A 332 -9.73 2.66 5.22
C SER A 332 -8.77 1.60 4.67
N ALA A 333 -8.58 0.49 5.40
CA ALA A 333 -7.78 -0.64 4.96
C ALA A 333 -8.44 -1.40 3.78
N ALA A 334 -9.77 -1.58 3.80
CA ALA A 334 -10.50 -2.21 2.69
C ALA A 334 -10.40 -1.41 1.39
N ILE A 335 -10.57 -0.08 1.46
CA ILE A 335 -10.40 0.83 0.32
C ILE A 335 -8.98 0.71 -0.27
N LEU A 336 -7.94 0.65 0.58
CA LEU A 336 -6.57 0.41 0.14
C LEU A 336 -6.36 -0.99 -0.46
N ARG A 337 -7.00 -2.04 0.10
CA ARG A 337 -6.91 -3.42 -0.39
C ARG A 337 -7.47 -3.52 -1.80
N ASP A 338 -8.69 -3.04 -1.99
CA ASP A 338 -9.47 -3.22 -3.21
C ASP A 338 -8.93 -2.36 -4.36
N ALA A 339 -8.29 -1.22 -4.05
CA ALA A 339 -7.49 -0.43 -4.99
C ALA A 339 -6.19 -1.11 -5.46
N GLY A 340 -5.73 -2.16 -4.76
CA GLY A 340 -4.43 -2.82 -4.97
C GLY A 340 -3.25 -2.04 -4.36
N LEU A 341 -3.46 -1.32 -3.26
CA LEU A 341 -2.47 -0.43 -2.63
C LEU A 341 -2.02 -0.89 -1.24
N LEU A 342 -2.84 -1.65 -0.51
CA LEU A 342 -2.45 -2.33 0.73
C LEU A 342 -1.35 -3.37 0.44
N PRO A 343 -0.39 -3.63 1.35
CA PRO A 343 0.58 -4.71 1.15
C PRO A 343 -0.10 -6.06 0.97
N ALA A 344 0.15 -6.77 -0.13
CA ALA A 344 -0.43 -8.09 -0.43
C ALA A 344 0.09 -9.23 0.49
N GLN A 345 0.95 -8.89 1.44
CA GLN A 345 1.52 -9.80 2.43
C GLN A 345 0.42 -10.50 3.25
N VAL A 346 0.51 -11.82 3.35
CA VAL A 346 -0.37 -12.64 4.19
C VAL A 346 -0.22 -12.27 5.67
N GLY A 347 -1.34 -12.29 6.41
CA GLY A 347 -1.40 -12.07 7.86
C GLY A 347 -2.01 -10.72 8.25
N PRO A 348 -1.65 -10.18 9.44
CA PRO A 348 -2.33 -9.04 10.07
C PRO A 348 -2.44 -7.73 9.28
N VAL A 349 -1.69 -7.56 8.19
CA VAL A 349 -1.83 -6.39 7.31
C VAL A 349 -3.01 -6.51 6.34
N GLN A 350 -3.43 -7.72 5.96
CA GLN A 350 -4.63 -8.00 5.16
C GLN A 350 -5.90 -8.22 6.01
N GLU A 351 -5.74 -8.64 7.27
CA GLU A 351 -6.84 -8.77 8.22
C GLU A 351 -7.44 -7.39 8.56
N LEU A 352 -8.61 -7.05 8.02
CA LEU A 352 -9.26 -5.76 8.30
C LEU A 352 -9.54 -5.53 9.80
N LYS A 353 -9.77 -6.61 10.58
CA LYS A 353 -9.91 -6.58 12.04
C LYS A 353 -8.65 -6.03 12.74
N SER A 354 -7.46 -6.23 12.18
CA SER A 354 -6.20 -5.77 12.78
C SER A 354 -6.02 -4.24 12.77
N TYR A 355 -6.88 -3.52 12.05
CA TYR A 355 -7.01 -2.05 12.08
C TYR A 355 -8.03 -1.57 13.13
N TRP A 356 -8.84 -2.44 13.73
CA TRP A 356 -9.74 -2.07 14.83
C TRP A 356 -8.98 -2.05 16.17
N VAL A 357 -9.29 -1.09 17.05
CA VAL A 357 -8.51 -0.77 18.28
C VAL A 357 -7.01 -0.50 18.02
N ALA A 358 -6.67 -0.07 16.81
CA ALA A 358 -5.34 0.42 16.47
C ALA A 358 -5.01 1.72 17.24
N ARG A 359 -3.80 1.81 17.79
CA ARG A 359 -3.27 2.99 18.52
C ARG A 359 -1.75 3.12 18.28
N PRO A 360 -1.28 3.92 17.32
CA PRO A 360 0.13 3.94 16.93
C PRO A 360 1.09 4.22 18.10
N SER A 361 0.73 5.16 18.96
CA SER A 361 1.49 5.54 20.16
C SER A 361 1.36 4.58 21.36
N GLY A 362 0.49 3.56 21.29
CA GLY A 362 0.21 2.64 22.40
C GLY A 362 0.48 1.16 22.09
N ASN A 363 0.08 0.67 20.92
CA ASN A 363 0.28 -0.72 20.48
C ASN A 363 0.97 -0.84 19.11
N GLY A 364 1.49 0.27 18.55
CA GLY A 364 2.17 0.32 17.26
C GLY A 364 1.25 0.22 16.03
N ARG A 365 0.02 -0.28 16.18
CA ARG A 365 -0.92 -0.50 15.08
C ARG A 365 -1.60 0.81 14.66
N PRO A 366 -1.91 1.01 13.36
CA PRO A 366 -1.71 0.05 12.28
C PRO A 366 -0.29 0.09 11.69
N TRP A 367 0.52 1.10 12.02
CA TRP A 367 1.79 1.36 11.32
C TRP A 367 2.81 0.22 11.44
N SER A 368 2.84 -0.51 12.56
CA SER A 368 3.68 -1.69 12.76
C SER A 368 3.34 -2.88 11.85
N LEU A 369 2.28 -2.78 11.04
CA LEU A 369 1.89 -3.78 10.03
C LEU A 369 2.56 -3.51 8.67
N PHE A 370 3.28 -2.40 8.51
CA PHE A 370 3.84 -1.91 7.24
C PHE A 370 5.36 -1.79 7.34
N SER A 371 6.07 -2.15 6.28
CA SER A 371 7.53 -2.00 6.25
C SER A 371 7.95 -0.54 6.07
N GLU A 372 8.83 -0.05 6.95
CA GLU A 372 9.47 1.27 6.85
C GLU A 372 10.29 1.44 5.55
N ARG A 373 10.65 0.33 4.88
CA ARG A 373 11.28 0.29 3.55
C ARG A 373 10.34 0.76 2.43
N ASP A 374 9.02 0.70 2.62
CA ASP A 374 7.98 1.03 1.63
C ASP A 374 7.02 2.14 2.08
N TYR A 375 6.98 2.46 3.38
CA TYR A 375 6.09 3.46 3.96
C TYR A 375 6.85 4.42 4.88
N GLU A 376 6.31 5.62 5.05
CA GLU A 376 6.81 6.65 5.97
C GLU A 376 5.68 7.14 6.86
N VAL A 377 5.96 7.39 8.15
CA VAL A 377 4.98 7.91 9.11
C VAL A 377 5.37 9.31 9.55
N PHE A 378 4.66 10.30 9.02
CA PHE A 378 4.74 11.69 9.45
C PHE A 378 3.89 11.90 10.72
N ARG A 379 4.36 12.71 11.66
CA ARG A 379 3.70 12.95 12.95
C ARG A 379 3.54 14.43 13.22
N PHE A 380 2.33 14.87 13.54
CA PHE A 380 2.00 16.27 13.74
C PHE A 380 1.29 16.47 15.08
N ALA A 381 1.87 17.28 15.96
CA ALA A 381 1.28 17.61 17.26
C ALA A 381 0.21 18.72 17.15
N THR A 382 0.21 19.49 16.07
CA THR A 382 -0.81 20.51 15.75
C THR A 382 -2.17 19.84 15.54
N PRO A 383 -3.26 20.35 16.14
CA PRO A 383 -4.60 19.84 15.89
C PRO A 383 -4.96 19.85 14.40
N LEU A 384 -5.72 18.85 13.94
CA LEU A 384 -6.05 18.66 12.53
C LEU A 384 -6.73 19.89 11.90
N ALA A 385 -7.62 20.55 12.65
CA ALA A 385 -8.32 21.78 12.22
C ALA A 385 -7.48 23.08 12.38
N GLU A 386 -6.26 22.98 12.90
CA GLU A 386 -5.29 24.09 13.02
C GLU A 386 -4.09 23.92 12.07
N PHE A 387 -4.07 22.86 11.25
CA PHE A 387 -2.93 22.49 10.42
C PHE A 387 -2.93 23.19 9.05
N ASP A 388 -1.74 23.60 8.59
CA ASP A 388 -1.54 24.25 7.29
C ASP A 388 -1.39 23.21 6.16
N PHE A 389 -2.52 22.71 5.68
CA PHE A 389 -2.59 21.81 4.52
C PHE A 389 -2.20 22.47 3.18
N LYS A 390 -1.91 23.78 3.15
CA LYS A 390 -1.37 24.46 1.97
C LYS A 390 0.16 24.44 1.97
N ALA A 391 0.79 24.51 3.14
CA ALA A 391 2.23 24.28 3.30
C ALA A 391 2.60 22.79 3.23
N TRP A 392 1.75 21.90 3.75
CA TRP A 392 1.94 20.45 3.66
C TRP A 392 0.63 19.74 3.27
N PRO A 393 0.34 19.58 1.96
CA PRO A 393 -0.89 18.93 1.52
C PRO A 393 -0.87 17.41 1.78
N LEU A 394 -2.06 16.88 2.07
CA LEU A 394 -2.32 15.45 1.97
C LEU A 394 -2.27 14.99 0.51
N GLN A 395 -1.97 13.72 0.29
CA GLN A 395 -1.86 13.09 -1.02
C GLN A 395 -2.78 11.86 -1.13
N PRO A 396 -3.21 11.45 -2.34
CA PRO A 396 -3.98 10.21 -2.51
C PRO A 396 -3.22 9.00 -1.95
N ALA A 397 -3.93 8.12 -1.25
CA ALA A 397 -3.42 6.99 -0.47
C ALA A 397 -2.64 7.35 0.82
N ASP A 398 -2.68 8.59 1.30
CA ASP A 398 -2.30 8.92 2.68
C ASP A 398 -3.29 8.29 3.67
N PHE A 399 -2.81 7.36 4.51
CA PHE A 399 -3.58 6.74 5.58
C PHE A 399 -3.38 7.56 6.85
N VAL A 400 -4.44 8.22 7.33
CA VAL A 400 -4.37 9.18 8.44
C VAL A 400 -4.93 8.55 9.72
N TYR A 401 -4.21 8.70 10.83
CA TYR A 401 -4.67 8.42 12.19
C TYR A 401 -4.79 9.72 12.97
N THR A 402 -5.92 9.97 13.63
CA THR A 402 -6.20 11.23 14.34
C THR A 402 -6.41 11.00 15.83
N TYR A 403 -5.76 11.81 16.67
CA TYR A 403 -5.78 11.61 18.12
C TYR A 403 -6.90 12.41 18.81
N ALA A 404 -7.65 11.71 19.67
CA ALA A 404 -8.69 12.28 20.52
C ALA A 404 -8.15 13.26 21.58
N ARG A 405 -9.02 14.17 22.05
CA ARG A 405 -8.77 14.95 23.28
C ARG A 405 -10.03 15.07 24.12
N GLY A 406 -9.94 14.83 25.43
CA GLY A 406 -11.05 15.03 26.37
C GLY A 406 -12.27 14.13 26.10
N ARG A 407 -13.31 14.69 25.46
CA ARG A 407 -14.53 13.97 25.03
C ARG A 407 -14.54 13.63 23.54
N GLY A 408 -13.39 13.77 22.87
CA GLY A 408 -13.21 13.39 21.48
C GLY A 408 -13.06 11.88 21.25
N PHE A 409 -12.94 11.49 19.98
CA PHE A 409 -12.72 10.10 19.54
C PHE A 409 -11.49 9.99 18.62
N GLU A 410 -10.87 8.82 18.61
CA GLU A 410 -9.79 8.47 17.68
C GLU A 410 -10.43 8.06 16.34
N HIS A 411 -9.99 8.63 15.22
CA HIS A 411 -10.54 8.33 13.89
C HIS A 411 -9.44 8.04 12.88
N MET A 412 -9.74 7.19 11.90
CA MET A 412 -8.87 6.87 10.79
C MET A 412 -9.60 7.07 9.46
N PHE A 413 -8.90 7.59 8.48
CA PHE A 413 -9.43 7.75 7.13
C PHE A 413 -8.31 7.60 6.09
N ILE A 414 -8.71 7.27 4.86
CA ILE A 414 -7.83 7.28 3.69
C ILE A 414 -8.14 8.50 2.83
N VAL A 415 -7.10 9.16 2.31
CA VAL A 415 -7.27 10.24 1.33
C VAL A 415 -7.50 9.58 -0.04
N THR A 416 -8.74 9.62 -0.52
CA THR A 416 -9.19 8.86 -1.69
C THR A 416 -8.79 9.54 -2.99
N GLU A 417 -8.85 10.87 -3.03
CA GLU A 417 -8.33 11.69 -4.12
C GLU A 417 -7.99 13.11 -3.67
N VAL A 418 -7.19 13.79 -4.49
CA VAL A 418 -6.89 15.22 -4.38
C VAL A 418 -7.06 15.82 -5.78
N ASP A 419 -7.88 16.86 -5.93
CA ASP A 419 -8.20 17.40 -7.25
C ASP A 419 -7.22 18.47 -7.76
N ALA A 420 -7.48 18.98 -8.97
CA ALA A 420 -6.66 20.01 -9.62
C ALA A 420 -6.74 21.41 -8.95
N GLN A 421 -7.47 21.58 -7.85
CA GLN A 421 -7.45 22.76 -6.98
C GLN A 421 -6.71 22.48 -5.65
N GLY A 422 -6.25 21.23 -5.44
CA GLY A 422 -5.64 20.78 -4.19
C GLY A 422 -6.65 20.41 -3.10
N ARG A 423 -7.94 20.29 -3.43
CA ARG A 423 -8.97 19.89 -2.47
C ARG A 423 -8.86 18.38 -2.23
N ALA A 424 -8.69 18.00 -0.96
CA ALA A 424 -8.57 16.60 -0.57
C ALA A 424 -9.93 16.00 -0.21
N TYR A 425 -10.13 14.73 -0.52
CA TYR A 425 -11.38 14.01 -0.27
C TYR A 425 -11.13 12.68 0.44
N THR A 426 -12.16 12.16 1.09
CA THR A 426 -12.19 10.84 1.71
C THR A 426 -13.57 10.20 1.54
N VAL A 427 -13.65 8.87 1.61
CA VAL A 427 -14.89 8.15 1.95
C VAL A 427 -14.69 7.54 3.33
N THR A 428 -15.55 7.92 4.28
CA THR A 428 -15.44 7.49 5.68
C THR A 428 -16.80 7.48 6.37
N ASN A 429 -16.91 6.80 7.52
CA ASN A 429 -18.11 6.79 8.33
C ASN A 429 -18.22 8.10 9.15
N GLN A 430 -19.37 8.78 9.06
CA GLN A 430 -19.62 10.05 9.74
C GLN A 430 -21.02 10.13 10.36
N SER A 431 -21.07 10.65 11.61
CA SER A 431 -22.30 10.97 12.33
C SER A 431 -22.98 12.20 11.73
N GLN A 432 -24.26 12.08 11.38
CA GLN A 432 -24.97 13.13 10.66
C GLN A 432 -25.29 14.35 11.53
N SER A 433 -25.09 15.54 10.97
CA SER A 433 -25.10 16.82 11.68
C SER A 433 -26.50 17.30 12.09
N TRP A 434 -26.56 18.16 13.12
CA TRP A 434 -27.83 18.62 13.70
C TRP A 434 -28.68 19.40 12.71
N GLY A 435 -29.86 18.88 12.39
CA GLY A 435 -30.79 19.42 11.39
C GLY A 435 -30.97 18.53 10.15
N ASN A 436 -30.09 17.53 9.95
CA ASN A 436 -30.35 16.43 9.02
C ASN A 436 -31.55 15.59 9.54
N PRO A 437 -32.53 15.18 8.71
CA PRO A 437 -33.57 14.21 9.10
C PRO A 437 -33.02 12.89 9.66
N LEU A 438 -31.80 12.51 9.28
CA LEU A 438 -31.04 11.36 9.79
C LEU A 438 -30.07 11.74 10.92
N TRP A 439 -30.31 12.83 11.67
CA TRP A 439 -29.39 13.30 12.73
C TRP A 439 -28.99 12.19 13.72
N GLY A 440 -27.69 12.10 14.00
CA GLY A 440 -27.13 11.13 14.95
C GLY A 440 -27.02 9.70 14.42
N THR A 441 -27.50 9.41 13.20
CA THR A 441 -27.16 8.14 12.53
C THR A 441 -25.78 8.20 11.91
N MET A 442 -25.23 7.03 11.60
CA MET A 442 -23.96 6.87 10.91
C MET A 442 -24.20 6.57 9.43
N LEU A 443 -23.59 7.34 8.53
CA LEU A 443 -23.55 7.08 7.09
C LEU A 443 -22.09 6.90 6.65
N ILE A 444 -21.85 6.27 5.50
CA ILE A 444 -20.52 6.23 4.87
C ILE A 444 -20.63 7.01 3.57
N GLN A 445 -19.96 8.16 3.47
CA GLN A 445 -20.12 9.06 2.31
C GLN A 445 -18.79 9.69 1.92
N ARG A 446 -18.73 10.20 0.69
CA ARG A 446 -17.61 11.00 0.20
C ARG A 446 -17.66 12.43 0.76
N TYR A 447 -16.69 12.77 1.60
CA TYR A 447 -16.55 14.09 2.20
C TYR A 447 -15.34 14.86 1.64
N LEU A 448 -15.50 16.19 1.55
CA LEU A 448 -14.39 17.13 1.41
C LEU A 448 -13.63 17.17 2.74
N LEU A 449 -12.34 16.82 2.74
CA LEU A 449 -11.48 16.94 3.92
C LEU A 449 -11.18 18.41 4.23
N TYR A 450 -10.60 19.11 3.24
CA TYR A 450 -10.30 20.53 3.26
C TYR A 450 -10.27 21.11 1.83
N ASP A 451 -10.46 22.42 1.71
CA ASP A 451 -10.15 23.21 0.51
C ASP A 451 -9.01 24.21 0.82
N PRO A 452 -7.82 24.12 0.19
CA PRO A 452 -6.68 25.01 0.47
C PRO A 452 -6.87 26.44 -0.07
N LEU A 453 -7.96 26.70 -0.79
CA LEU A 453 -8.36 28.02 -1.30
C LEU A 453 -9.53 28.61 -0.50
N ALA A 454 -10.27 27.81 0.28
CA ALA A 454 -11.40 28.23 1.09
C ALA A 454 -11.24 27.82 2.57
N LEU A 455 -10.64 28.71 3.37
CA LEU A 455 -10.41 28.50 4.80
C LEU A 455 -11.69 28.11 5.55
N GLY A 456 -11.64 27.01 6.29
CA GLY A 456 -12.79 26.48 7.04
C GLY A 456 -13.76 25.61 6.23
N ALA A 457 -13.53 25.40 4.93
CA ALA A 457 -14.36 24.48 4.14
C ALA A 457 -13.84 23.03 4.24
N GLY A 458 -14.68 22.12 4.73
CA GLY A 458 -14.39 20.68 4.82
C GLY A 458 -14.75 20.07 6.18
N ILE A 459 -14.91 18.75 6.24
CA ILE A 459 -15.35 17.99 7.41
C ILE A 459 -14.43 18.19 8.64
N ILE A 460 -13.13 18.44 8.39
CA ILE A 460 -12.12 18.72 9.41
C ILE A 460 -12.51 19.95 10.27
N TYR A 461 -12.96 21.03 9.61
CA TYR A 461 -13.30 22.29 10.25
C TYR A 461 -14.76 22.36 10.71
N ASN A 462 -15.61 21.49 10.17
CA ASN A 462 -17.04 21.44 10.45
C ASN A 462 -17.39 20.28 11.41
N GLU A 463 -17.80 19.12 10.91
CA GLU A 463 -18.34 18.02 11.71
C GLU A 463 -17.34 17.46 12.73
N TRP A 464 -16.05 17.33 12.37
CA TRP A 464 -14.99 16.83 13.26
C TRP A 464 -14.54 17.86 14.31
N SER A 465 -14.95 19.12 14.14
CA SER A 465 -14.75 20.21 15.08
C SER A 465 -16.03 20.57 15.87
N ASP A 466 -17.15 19.85 15.67
CA ASP A 466 -18.41 20.09 16.39
C ASP A 466 -18.45 19.33 17.74
N PRO A 467 -18.49 20.04 18.89
CA PRO A 467 -18.55 19.40 20.21
C PRO A 467 -19.82 18.57 20.47
N ARG A 468 -20.81 18.61 19.58
CA ARG A 468 -22.07 17.84 19.63
C ARG A 468 -21.98 16.49 18.92
N LEU A 469 -21.11 16.36 17.91
CA LEU A 469 -20.93 15.12 17.14
C LEU A 469 -19.76 14.27 17.66
N GLY A 470 -18.89 14.88 18.47
CA GLY A 470 -17.62 14.31 18.89
C GLY A 470 -16.47 14.98 18.14
N LEU A 471 -15.36 15.15 18.83
CA LEU A 471 -14.21 15.92 18.32
C LEU A 471 -13.09 14.95 17.94
N THR A 472 -12.43 15.13 16.81
CA THR A 472 -11.28 14.29 16.44
C THR A 472 -10.09 15.11 15.93
N GLY A 473 -8.90 14.50 15.90
CA GLY A 473 -7.64 15.18 15.58
C GLY A 473 -7.21 16.31 16.54
N GLN A 474 -7.85 16.45 17.70
CA GLN A 474 -7.59 17.54 18.67
C GLN A 474 -6.31 17.39 19.51
N ASN A 475 -5.63 16.25 19.40
CA ASN A 475 -4.33 16.00 20.02
C ASN A 475 -3.28 15.62 18.95
N GLY A 476 -3.42 16.18 17.75
CA GLY A 476 -2.56 15.89 16.61
C GLY A 476 -3.03 14.69 15.78
N PHE A 477 -2.20 14.32 14.81
CA PHE A 477 -2.44 13.23 13.87
C PHE A 477 -1.13 12.65 13.34
N GLU A 478 -1.19 11.43 12.81
CA GLU A 478 -0.12 10.78 12.06
C GLU A 478 -0.60 10.46 10.64
N VAL A 479 0.30 10.54 9.67
CA VAL A 479 0.03 10.21 8.27
C VAL A 479 1.03 9.16 7.82
N GLN A 480 0.55 7.96 7.50
CA GLN A 480 1.33 6.96 6.82
C GLN A 480 1.19 7.15 5.30
N ARG A 481 2.30 7.46 4.63
CA ARG A 481 2.40 7.62 3.18
C ARG A 481 3.19 6.47 2.56
N LYS A 482 2.74 5.96 1.42
CA LYS A 482 3.49 4.98 0.63
C LYS A 482 4.62 5.68 -0.14
N ARG A 483 5.87 5.26 0.06
CA ARG A 483 7.03 5.88 -0.57
C ARG A 483 6.96 5.71 -2.09
N GLY A 484 7.16 6.81 -2.81
CA GLY A 484 7.18 6.80 -4.27
C GLY A 484 5.82 6.83 -4.98
N LEU A 485 4.73 7.19 -4.30
CA LEU A 485 3.44 7.48 -4.96
C LEU A 485 3.13 8.98 -5.10
N GLU A 486 4.08 9.87 -4.75
CA GLU A 486 3.87 11.31 -4.80
C GLU A 486 3.68 11.79 -6.25
N ALA A 487 2.48 12.27 -6.59
CA ALA A 487 2.07 12.51 -7.98
C ALA A 487 2.89 13.64 -8.64
N GLY A 488 3.40 13.38 -9.85
CA GLY A 488 4.26 14.30 -10.60
C GLY A 488 5.71 14.37 -10.13
N SER A 489 6.11 13.54 -9.15
CA SER A 489 7.46 13.50 -8.61
C SER A 489 8.42 12.61 -9.43
N ARG A 490 9.68 12.54 -8.96
CA ARG A 490 10.65 11.51 -9.36
C ARG A 490 11.09 10.78 -8.10
N TYR A 491 10.80 9.49 -8.01
CA TYR A 491 11.18 8.66 -6.88
C TYR A 491 12.54 7.99 -7.12
N ALA A 492 13.43 8.04 -6.13
CA ALA A 492 14.67 7.28 -6.12
C ALA A 492 14.39 5.88 -5.53
N TYR A 493 14.15 4.90 -6.41
CA TYR A 493 13.91 3.52 -6.04
C TYR A 493 15.22 2.73 -5.98
N ILE A 494 15.37 1.85 -4.99
CA ILE A 494 16.48 0.89 -4.91
C ILE A 494 15.95 -0.48 -5.35
N VAL A 495 16.54 -1.03 -6.41
CA VAL A 495 16.20 -2.33 -7.00
C VAL A 495 16.38 -3.46 -5.98
N ARG A 496 15.36 -4.32 -5.89
CA ARG A 496 15.26 -5.43 -4.94
C ARG A 496 15.35 -6.78 -5.66
N PRO A 497 15.65 -7.89 -4.96
CA PRO A 497 15.63 -9.22 -5.55
C PRO A 497 14.32 -9.48 -6.31
N GLY A 498 14.42 -9.85 -7.58
CA GLY A 498 13.30 -10.18 -8.43
C GLY A 498 12.54 -9.01 -9.07
N ASP A 499 13.00 -7.76 -8.94
CA ASP A 499 12.38 -6.65 -9.68
C ASP A 499 12.70 -6.75 -11.19
N THR A 500 11.69 -6.55 -12.04
CA THR A 500 11.85 -6.32 -13.49
C THR A 500 11.46 -4.88 -13.84
N LEU A 501 11.96 -4.34 -14.97
CA LEU A 501 11.56 -3.01 -15.42
C LEU A 501 10.04 -2.89 -15.74
N PRO A 502 9.39 -3.87 -16.40
CA PRO A 502 7.92 -3.89 -16.54
C PRO A 502 7.16 -3.86 -15.21
N ASP A 503 7.57 -4.66 -14.22
CA ASP A 503 6.89 -4.72 -12.93
C ASP A 503 7.03 -3.41 -12.15
N LEU A 504 8.20 -2.77 -12.20
CA LEU A 504 8.40 -1.45 -11.61
C LEU A 504 7.56 -0.37 -12.33
N ALA A 505 7.45 -0.42 -13.66
CA ALA A 505 6.57 0.47 -14.41
C ALA A 505 5.10 0.32 -13.95
N ALA A 506 4.59 -0.92 -13.90
CA ALA A 506 3.24 -1.21 -13.45
C ALA A 506 2.99 -0.81 -11.98
N ARG A 507 3.94 -1.13 -11.08
CA ARG A 507 3.88 -0.83 -9.63
C ARG A 507 3.76 0.65 -9.32
N PHE A 508 4.44 1.50 -10.08
CA PHE A 508 4.44 2.97 -9.90
C PHE A 508 3.52 3.72 -10.88
N GLY A 509 2.85 3.00 -11.80
CA GLY A 509 1.96 3.58 -12.83
C GLY A 509 2.68 4.31 -13.98
N ALA A 510 3.99 4.15 -14.08
CA ALA A 510 4.85 4.76 -15.10
C ALA A 510 4.83 3.97 -16.43
N THR A 511 5.37 4.54 -17.51
CA THR A 511 5.72 3.77 -18.71
C THR A 511 7.14 3.22 -18.57
N LEU A 512 7.44 2.10 -19.24
CA LEU A 512 8.82 1.64 -19.40
C LEU A 512 9.68 2.75 -20.03
N GLU A 513 9.12 3.44 -21.03
CA GLU A 513 9.75 4.54 -21.76
C GLU A 513 10.15 5.72 -20.84
N SER A 514 9.30 6.11 -19.88
CA SER A 514 9.62 7.22 -18.97
C SER A 514 10.71 6.83 -17.98
N ILE A 515 10.74 5.57 -17.52
CA ILE A 515 11.83 5.05 -16.67
C ILE A 515 13.14 4.97 -17.48
N ILE A 516 13.10 4.49 -18.74
CA ILE A 516 14.28 4.44 -19.62
C ILE A 516 14.83 5.86 -19.87
N GLN A 517 13.97 6.82 -20.19
CA GLN A 517 14.37 8.22 -20.37
C GLN A 517 14.90 8.88 -19.09
N ALA A 518 14.43 8.44 -17.91
CA ALA A 518 14.90 8.93 -16.62
C ALA A 518 16.22 8.30 -16.15
N ASN A 519 16.66 7.19 -16.77
CA ASN A 519 17.87 6.44 -16.39
C ASN A 519 18.76 6.15 -17.61
N PRO A 520 19.37 7.17 -18.25
CA PRO A 520 20.30 6.97 -19.35
C PRO A 520 21.61 6.33 -18.87
N GLY A 521 22.05 5.25 -19.52
CA GLY A 521 23.34 4.59 -19.24
C GLY A 521 23.26 3.11 -18.84
N PRO A 522 22.53 2.71 -17.78
CA PRO A 522 22.48 1.31 -17.34
C PRO A 522 21.78 0.38 -18.33
N GLU A 523 22.15 -0.89 -18.30
CA GLU A 523 21.45 -1.97 -19.03
C GLU A 523 20.14 -2.34 -18.31
N LEU A 524 19.08 -1.59 -18.58
CA LEU A 524 17.78 -1.73 -17.90
C LEU A 524 17.05 -3.06 -18.19
N ALA A 525 17.61 -3.93 -19.05
CA ALA A 525 17.15 -5.31 -19.24
C ALA A 525 17.69 -6.28 -18.16
N HIS A 526 18.82 -5.96 -17.53
CA HIS A 526 19.51 -6.79 -16.53
C HIS A 526 19.78 -5.96 -15.26
N LEU A 527 18.71 -5.62 -14.54
CA LEU A 527 18.76 -4.79 -13.33
C LEU A 527 19.60 -5.46 -12.22
N GLN A 528 20.37 -4.66 -11.50
CA GLN A 528 21.24 -5.14 -10.41
C GLN A 528 20.61 -4.85 -9.04
N VAL A 529 20.61 -5.82 -8.11
CA VAL A 529 20.09 -5.59 -6.76
C VAL A 529 20.94 -4.53 -6.06
N GLY A 530 20.28 -3.54 -5.43
CA GLY A 530 20.93 -2.35 -4.87
C GLY A 530 21.14 -1.20 -5.86
N GLN A 531 20.86 -1.38 -7.15
CA GLN A 531 20.89 -0.30 -8.14
C GLN A 531 19.85 0.78 -7.82
N ALA A 532 20.26 2.05 -7.90
CA ALA A 532 19.32 3.17 -7.86
C ALA A 532 18.69 3.41 -9.23
N LEU A 533 17.35 3.56 -9.26
CA LEU A 533 16.57 3.95 -10.43
C LEU A 533 15.72 5.17 -10.11
N THR A 534 15.69 6.13 -11.03
CA THR A 534 14.74 7.24 -11.02
C THR A 534 13.43 6.80 -11.66
N ILE A 535 12.36 6.68 -10.88
CA ILE A 535 11.02 6.33 -11.39
C ILE A 535 10.19 7.62 -11.48
N PRO A 536 9.77 8.08 -12.69
CA PRO A 536 8.87 9.22 -12.82
C PRO A 536 7.45 8.82 -12.44
N ILE A 537 6.86 9.50 -11.46
CA ILE A 537 5.50 9.24 -11.00
C ILE A 537 4.55 10.18 -11.77
N PRO A 538 3.53 9.67 -12.50
CA PRO A 538 2.60 10.54 -13.22
C PRO A 538 1.91 11.55 -12.31
N ALA A 539 1.64 12.75 -12.84
CA ALA A 539 0.75 13.70 -12.18
C ALA A 539 -0.71 13.22 -12.28
N TYR A 540 -1.53 13.52 -11.27
CA TYR A 540 -2.96 13.22 -11.34
C TYR A 540 -3.64 14.19 -12.32
N ALA A 541 -4.04 13.66 -13.47
CA ALA A 541 -4.99 14.31 -14.37
C ALA A 541 -6.33 13.57 -14.24
N PRO A 542 -7.31 14.09 -13.48
CA PRO A 542 -8.64 13.48 -13.43
C PRO A 542 -9.25 13.45 -14.83
N ALA A 543 -9.98 12.37 -15.13
CA ALA A 543 -10.87 12.35 -16.29
C ALA A 543 -11.93 13.47 -16.14
N LYS A 544 -12.33 14.06 -17.27
CA LYS A 544 -13.32 15.15 -17.32
C LYS A 544 -14.75 14.64 -17.30
#